data_AF-A0AAN7QF61-F1
#
_entry.id   AF-A0AAN7QF61-F1
#
_cell.length_a   1.000
_cell.length_b   1.000
_cell.length_c   1.000
_cell.angle_alpha   90.00
_cell.angle_beta   90.00
_cell.angle_gamma   90.00
#
_symmetry.space_group_name_H-M   'P 1'
#
loop_
_entity.id
_entity.type
_entity.pdbx_description
1 polymer ?
#
loop_
_entity_poly.entity_id
_entity_poly.type
_entity_poly.pdbx_seq_one_letter_code
_entity_poly.pdbx_strand_id
1 'polypeptide(L)'
;MFIQSFKVESPNVKYTETEIHSVYSYETTELAHENRNGTYQWVVKPKTVKYEFRTDTRVPKLGVMLVGWGGNNGATLTGGVIANREGISWATKDKVQQANYFGSLTQASSIRVGSYNGEEIYAPFKSLLPMVNPDEVVFGGWDISNMNLADAMARAKVFDIDLQKQLRPYMEHMVPLPGIYDPDFIAANQGTRANNVIKGTKKEQVQQITKDIKEFKEANKVDKVVVLWTANTERYSNVMVGLNDTMESLLASLDKDEPEISPSTLYAIACILENVPFINGSPQNTFVPGLIDLAIQRNSLIGGDDFKSGQTKMKSVLVDFLVGAGIKPTSIVSYNHLGNNDGMNLSAPQTFRSKEISKSNVVDDMVASNGILYEPGEHPDHVVVIKYVPYVGDSKRAMDEYTSEIFMGGKSTIVLHNTCEDSLLAAPIILDLVLLAELSTRIQLKADGEGKFHSFHPVATILSYLTKAPLVIANTKFFLSINCLQKLYCKVIGVGLVLQVPPGTPVVNALSKQRAMLENIMRACVGLAPENNMILEYK
;
A
#
# COMPACT_ATOMS: atom_id res chain seq x y z
N MET A 1 -3.66 -28.64 12.39
CA MET A 1 -2.86 -28.22 13.58
C MET A 1 -2.18 -26.85 13.35
N PHE A 2 -1.89 -26.08 14.41
CA PHE A 2 -1.24 -24.76 14.32
C PHE A 2 0.11 -24.73 15.07
N ILE A 3 1.21 -24.47 14.37
CA ILE A 3 2.57 -24.41 14.92
C ILE A 3 3.06 -22.96 15.02
N GLN A 4 3.90 -22.65 16.00
CA GLN A 4 4.36 -21.27 16.24
C GLN A 4 5.49 -20.83 15.28
N SER A 5 6.34 -21.77 14.88
CA SER A 5 7.50 -21.53 14.02
C SER A 5 7.92 -22.81 13.29
N PHE A 6 8.68 -22.67 12.22
CA PHE A 6 9.26 -23.79 11.47
C PHE A 6 10.63 -23.42 10.90
N LYS A 7 11.38 -24.42 10.44
CA LYS A 7 12.62 -24.28 9.70
C LYS A 7 12.55 -25.18 8.47
N VAL A 8 12.98 -24.68 7.31
CA VAL A 8 12.98 -25.47 6.08
C VAL A 8 14.29 -26.24 5.97
N GLU A 9 14.21 -27.55 5.78
CA GLU A 9 15.36 -28.39 5.47
C GLU A 9 15.31 -28.78 4.00
N SER A 10 16.22 -28.22 3.20
CA SER A 10 16.25 -28.42 1.76
C SER A 10 17.68 -28.24 1.24
N PRO A 11 18.13 -29.02 0.24
CA PRO A 11 19.44 -28.82 -0.38
C PRO A 11 19.56 -27.45 -1.07
N ASN A 12 18.43 -26.80 -1.36
CA ASN A 12 18.36 -25.48 -1.97
C ASN A 12 18.35 -24.34 -0.94
N VAL A 13 18.46 -24.63 0.36
CA VAL A 13 18.40 -23.61 1.42
C VAL A 13 19.60 -23.74 2.33
N LYS A 14 20.30 -22.63 2.56
CA LYS A 14 21.42 -22.55 3.50
C LYS A 14 21.18 -21.42 4.48
N TYR A 15 21.15 -21.76 5.77
CA TYR A 15 21.12 -20.80 6.85
C TYR A 15 22.54 -20.51 7.32
N THR A 16 22.91 -19.24 7.42
CA THR A 16 24.12 -18.77 8.11
C THR A 16 23.72 -18.10 9.43
N GLU A 17 24.69 -17.55 10.17
CA GLU A 17 24.40 -16.79 11.38
C GLU A 17 23.55 -15.54 11.11
N THR A 18 23.67 -14.94 9.92
CA THR A 18 23.06 -13.64 9.59
C THR A 18 22.21 -13.64 8.33
N GLU A 19 22.14 -14.75 7.58
CA GLU A 19 21.48 -14.77 6.28
C GLU A 19 20.76 -16.10 6.00
N ILE A 20 19.67 -16.02 5.24
CA ILE A 20 19.04 -17.16 4.56
C ILE A 20 19.39 -17.05 3.08
N HIS A 21 20.02 -18.09 2.53
CA HIS A 21 20.25 -18.24 1.11
C HIS A 21 19.32 -19.31 0.58
N SER A 22 18.54 -19.01 -0.45
CA SER A 22 17.68 -20.00 -1.11
C SER A 22 17.81 -19.97 -2.62
N VAL A 23 17.71 -21.13 -3.25
CA VAL A 23 17.59 -21.28 -4.70
C VAL A 23 16.14 -21.63 -5.03
N TYR A 24 15.53 -20.85 -5.91
CA TYR A 24 14.13 -20.97 -6.28
C TYR A 24 13.97 -21.04 -7.80
N SER A 25 13.25 -22.05 -8.28
CA SER A 25 12.90 -22.20 -9.70
C SER A 25 11.59 -21.46 -9.98
N TYR A 26 11.68 -20.28 -10.60
CA TYR A 26 10.51 -19.53 -11.03
C TYR A 26 9.99 -20.04 -12.37
N GLU A 27 8.86 -20.74 -12.31
CA GLU A 27 8.16 -21.26 -13.49
C GLU A 27 7.14 -20.23 -13.99
N THR A 28 7.19 -19.95 -15.28
CA THR A 28 6.32 -19.00 -15.96
C THR A 28 6.08 -19.43 -17.41
N THR A 29 5.30 -18.67 -18.16
CA THR A 29 4.90 -19.02 -19.52
C THR A 29 5.12 -17.86 -20.47
N GLU A 30 5.80 -18.11 -21.58
CA GLU A 30 6.00 -17.14 -22.66
C GLU A 30 5.03 -17.43 -23.82
N LEU A 31 4.41 -16.39 -24.36
CA LEU A 31 3.49 -16.51 -25.49
C LEU A 31 4.12 -15.90 -26.75
N ALA A 32 4.01 -16.61 -27.88
CA ALA A 32 4.37 -16.10 -29.20
C ALA A 32 3.20 -16.29 -30.16
N HIS A 33 2.96 -15.33 -31.05
CA HIS A 33 1.96 -15.44 -32.10
C HIS A 33 2.68 -15.75 -33.43
N GLU A 34 2.74 -17.04 -33.78
CA GLU A 34 3.53 -17.54 -34.90
C GLU A 34 2.62 -17.86 -36.10
N ASN A 35 3.06 -17.54 -37.31
CA ASN A 35 2.40 -18.01 -38.54
C ASN A 35 2.89 -19.42 -38.86
N ARG A 36 1.97 -20.40 -38.78
CA ARG A 36 2.21 -21.78 -39.20
C ARG A 36 1.25 -22.11 -40.32
N ASN A 37 1.81 -22.45 -41.49
CA ASN A 37 1.08 -22.84 -42.69
C ASN A 37 0.01 -21.83 -43.14
N GLY A 38 0.28 -20.53 -43.01
CA GLY A 38 -0.64 -19.46 -43.44
C GLY A 38 -1.70 -19.07 -42.41
N THR A 39 -1.71 -19.71 -41.22
CA THR A 39 -2.58 -19.32 -40.10
C THR A 39 -1.75 -18.86 -38.91
N TYR A 40 -2.15 -17.75 -38.30
CA TYR A 40 -1.53 -17.28 -37.05
C TYR A 40 -2.11 -18.06 -35.86
N GLN A 41 -1.23 -18.56 -35.00
CA GLN A 41 -1.59 -19.37 -33.84
C GLN A 41 -0.77 -18.94 -32.62
N TRP A 42 -1.39 -19.01 -31.45
CA TRP A 42 -0.68 -18.81 -30.18
C TRP A 42 0.16 -20.04 -29.84
N VAL A 43 1.45 -19.83 -29.63
CA VAL A 43 2.40 -20.83 -29.14
C VAL A 43 2.73 -20.48 -27.69
N VAL A 44 2.45 -21.43 -26.79
CA VAL A 44 2.60 -21.28 -25.35
C VAL A 44 3.83 -22.08 -24.90
N LYS A 45 4.86 -21.39 -24.42
CA LYS A 45 6.17 -21.98 -24.09
C LYS A 45 6.42 -21.88 -22.58
N PRO A 46 6.37 -23.00 -21.83
CA PRO A 46 6.80 -23.02 -20.44
C PRO A 46 8.26 -22.59 -20.33
N LYS A 47 8.55 -21.77 -19.32
CA LYS A 47 9.88 -21.21 -19.07
C LYS A 47 10.18 -21.30 -17.58
N THR A 48 11.39 -21.74 -17.26
CA THR A 48 11.89 -21.76 -15.90
C THR A 48 13.10 -20.85 -15.80
N VAL A 49 13.10 -19.96 -14.81
CA VAL A 49 14.23 -19.10 -14.48
C VAL A 49 14.63 -19.40 -13.04
N LYS A 50 15.90 -19.75 -12.81
CA LYS A 50 16.40 -19.92 -11.45
C LYS A 50 16.72 -18.56 -10.85
N TYR A 51 16.33 -18.37 -9.60
CA TYR A 51 16.69 -17.23 -8.79
C TYR A 51 17.44 -17.70 -7.54
N GLU A 52 18.48 -16.97 -7.18
CA GLU A 52 19.08 -17.06 -5.85
C GLU A 52 18.55 -15.89 -5.02
N PHE A 53 17.97 -16.18 -3.86
CA PHE A 53 17.58 -15.19 -2.86
C PHE A 53 18.59 -15.17 -1.72
N ARG A 54 18.80 -13.97 -1.20
CA ARG A 54 19.55 -13.70 0.02
C ARG A 54 18.71 -12.80 0.92
N THR A 55 18.43 -13.26 2.14
CA THR A 55 17.67 -12.48 3.12
C THR A 55 18.49 -12.29 4.39
N ASP A 56 18.78 -11.03 4.76
CA ASP A 56 19.41 -10.71 6.06
C ASP A 56 18.43 -11.01 7.19
N THR A 57 18.84 -11.85 8.14
CA THR A 57 18.02 -12.28 9.28
C THR A 57 18.12 -11.34 10.48
N ARG A 58 19.04 -10.38 10.46
CA ARG A 58 19.16 -9.38 11.53
C ARG A 58 17.99 -8.41 11.45
N VAL A 59 17.11 -8.49 12.44
CA VAL A 59 15.96 -7.61 12.58
C VAL A 59 16.44 -6.28 13.18
N PRO A 60 16.27 -5.14 12.48
CA PRO A 60 16.73 -3.85 12.98
C PRO A 60 15.78 -3.29 14.04
N LYS A 61 16.29 -2.42 14.92
CA LYS A 61 15.44 -1.52 15.68
C LYS A 61 14.82 -0.51 14.70
N LEU A 62 13.51 -0.56 14.54
CA LEU A 62 12.79 0.22 13.53
C LEU A 62 12.20 1.51 14.10
N GLY A 63 12.53 2.62 13.45
CA GLY A 63 11.81 3.88 13.59
C GLY A 63 10.75 4.04 12.51
N VAL A 64 9.55 4.49 12.88
CA VAL A 64 8.47 4.81 11.94
C VAL A 64 8.09 6.26 12.11
N MET A 65 8.25 7.05 11.05
CA MET A 65 7.86 8.46 11.03
C MET A 65 6.62 8.66 10.17
N LEU A 66 5.54 9.16 10.78
CA LEU A 66 4.25 9.36 10.12
C LEU A 66 4.07 10.82 9.71
N VAL A 67 3.76 11.08 8.45
CA VAL A 67 3.22 12.39 8.05
C VAL A 67 1.73 12.38 8.36
N GLY A 68 1.25 13.33 9.18
CA GLY A 68 -0.08 13.29 9.78
C GLY A 68 -0.13 12.42 11.04
N TRP A 69 0.94 12.39 11.84
CA TRP A 69 1.04 11.56 13.03
C TRP A 69 -0.05 11.85 14.06
N GLY A 70 -0.41 13.13 14.22
CA GLY A 70 -1.51 13.57 15.06
C GLY A 70 -2.89 13.38 14.43
N GLY A 71 -3.03 12.65 13.33
CA GLY A 71 -4.32 12.28 12.71
C GLY A 71 -5.01 11.11 13.42
N ASN A 72 -6.18 10.70 12.92
CA ASN A 72 -6.92 9.56 13.49
C ASN A 72 -6.09 8.27 13.42
N ASN A 73 -5.55 7.95 12.24
CA ASN A 73 -4.74 6.76 12.02
C ASN A 73 -3.44 6.77 12.83
N GLY A 74 -2.71 7.89 12.84
CA GLY A 74 -1.43 7.99 13.54
C GLY A 74 -1.58 7.83 15.06
N ALA A 75 -2.55 8.53 15.67
CA ALA A 75 -2.85 8.36 17.09
C ALA A 75 -3.33 6.94 17.43
N THR A 76 -4.17 6.35 16.57
CA THR A 76 -4.68 4.98 16.75
C THR A 76 -3.57 3.94 16.65
N LEU A 77 -2.69 4.03 15.65
CA LEU A 77 -1.57 3.11 15.52
C LEU A 77 -0.62 3.19 16.72
N THR A 78 -0.20 4.40 17.09
CA THR A 78 0.72 4.59 18.22
C THR A 78 0.11 4.10 19.53
N GLY A 79 -1.13 4.47 19.83
CA GLY A 79 -1.83 3.99 21.02
C GLY A 79 -2.06 2.48 21.02
N GLY A 80 -2.40 1.89 19.87
CA GLY A 80 -2.59 0.46 19.70
C GLY A 80 -1.31 -0.35 19.94
N VAL A 81 -0.17 0.13 19.45
CA VAL A 81 1.14 -0.51 19.71
C VAL A 81 1.54 -0.40 21.18
N ILE A 82 1.38 0.78 21.80
CA ILE A 82 1.65 0.94 23.23
C ILE A 82 0.76 0.00 24.06
N ALA A 83 -0.53 -0.09 23.74
CA ALA A 83 -1.44 -0.97 24.45
C ALA A 83 -1.03 -2.45 24.37
N ASN A 84 -0.54 -2.92 23.22
CA ASN A 84 -0.03 -4.29 23.06
C ASN A 84 1.26 -4.49 23.86
N ARG A 85 2.24 -3.58 23.71
CA ARG A 85 3.53 -3.63 24.41
C ARG A 85 3.38 -3.67 25.93
N GLU A 86 2.51 -2.84 26.49
CA GLU A 86 2.28 -2.75 27.93
C GLU A 86 1.26 -3.80 28.43
N GLY A 87 0.70 -4.63 27.55
CA GLY A 87 -0.28 -5.66 27.91
C GLY A 87 -1.60 -5.11 28.43
N ILE A 88 -2.02 -3.92 27.99
CA ILE A 88 -3.21 -3.21 28.50
C ILE A 88 -4.49 -4.01 28.20
N SER A 89 -5.35 -4.06 29.22
CA SER A 89 -6.73 -4.53 29.11
C SER A 89 -7.67 -3.43 29.58
N TRP A 90 -8.88 -3.38 29.03
CA TRP A 90 -9.86 -2.36 29.42
C TRP A 90 -11.26 -2.94 29.48
N ALA A 91 -12.07 -2.43 30.41
CA ALA A 91 -13.45 -2.85 30.51
C ALA A 91 -14.28 -2.16 29.43
N THR A 92 -15.08 -2.92 28.69
CA THR A 92 -16.19 -2.38 27.91
C THR A 92 -17.51 -2.72 28.60
N LYS A 93 -18.62 -2.18 28.08
CA LYS A 93 -19.96 -2.54 28.54
C LYS A 93 -20.26 -4.06 28.45
N ASP A 94 -19.55 -4.78 27.59
CA ASP A 94 -19.84 -6.19 27.29
C ASP A 94 -18.83 -7.13 27.97
N LYS A 95 -17.53 -6.80 27.95
CA LYS A 95 -16.46 -7.63 28.53
C LYS A 95 -15.18 -6.84 28.74
N VAL A 96 -14.23 -7.41 29.48
CA VAL A 96 -12.84 -6.94 29.43
C VAL A 96 -12.23 -7.33 28.08
N GLN A 97 -11.66 -6.34 27.40
CA GLN A 97 -10.92 -6.52 26.15
C GLN A 97 -9.43 -6.54 26.44
N GLN A 98 -8.67 -7.29 25.64
CA GLN A 98 -7.22 -7.33 25.65
C GLN A 98 -6.69 -6.68 24.36
N ALA A 99 -5.63 -5.89 24.48
CA ALA A 99 -4.91 -5.36 23.31
C ALA A 99 -4.47 -6.51 22.38
N ASN A 100 -4.60 -6.29 21.08
CA ASN A 100 -4.22 -7.26 20.04
C ASN A 100 -3.89 -6.51 18.73
N TYR A 101 -3.44 -7.27 17.72
CA TYR A 101 -3.17 -6.78 16.37
C TYR A 101 -4.14 -7.36 15.33
N PHE A 102 -5.41 -7.57 15.69
CA PHE A 102 -6.40 -8.05 14.72
C PHE A 102 -6.53 -7.09 13.53
N GLY A 103 -6.75 -7.65 12.35
CA GLY A 103 -6.74 -6.90 11.08
C GLY A 103 -5.38 -6.77 10.41
N SER A 104 -4.28 -7.02 11.13
CA SER A 104 -2.93 -7.10 10.54
C SER A 104 -2.71 -8.46 9.87
N LEU A 105 -2.27 -8.44 8.61
CA LEU A 105 -1.82 -9.60 7.88
C LEU A 105 -0.60 -10.23 8.56
N THR A 106 0.41 -9.43 8.88
CA THR A 106 1.68 -9.97 9.39
C THR A 106 1.54 -10.55 10.80
N GLN A 107 0.70 -9.94 11.65
CA GLN A 107 0.58 -10.31 13.05
C GLN A 107 -0.55 -11.28 13.37
N ALA A 108 -1.66 -11.24 12.61
CA ALA A 108 -2.87 -11.98 12.93
C ALA A 108 -3.36 -12.93 11.83
N SER A 109 -2.61 -13.08 10.72
CA SER A 109 -2.93 -14.09 9.70
C SER A 109 -2.01 -15.31 9.76
N SER A 110 -2.41 -16.36 9.04
CA SER A 110 -1.69 -17.63 8.95
C SER A 110 -1.36 -18.00 7.50
N ILE A 111 -0.42 -18.92 7.36
CA ILE A 111 -0.01 -19.55 6.11
C ILE A 111 0.02 -21.06 6.27
N ARG A 112 -0.27 -21.78 5.19
CA ARG A 112 -0.16 -23.25 5.14
C ARG A 112 1.31 -23.63 4.95
N VAL A 113 1.84 -24.48 5.83
CA VAL A 113 3.23 -24.94 5.74
C VAL A 113 3.31 -26.29 5.01
N GLY A 114 2.37 -27.18 5.27
CA GLY A 114 2.32 -28.52 4.68
C GLY A 114 1.30 -29.40 5.40
N SER A 115 1.51 -30.72 5.37
CA SER A 115 0.69 -31.69 6.08
C SER A 115 1.50 -32.55 7.06
N TYR A 116 0.87 -33.00 8.14
CA TYR A 116 1.44 -33.95 9.10
C TYR A 116 0.35 -34.95 9.50
N ASN A 117 0.59 -36.24 9.28
CA ASN A 117 -0.38 -37.32 9.49
C ASN A 117 -1.75 -37.09 8.81
N GLY A 118 -1.74 -36.50 7.60
CA GLY A 118 -2.96 -36.20 6.84
C GLY A 118 -3.70 -34.94 7.27
N GLU A 119 -3.23 -34.23 8.31
CA GLU A 119 -3.79 -32.93 8.69
C GLU A 119 -2.98 -31.78 8.11
N GLU A 120 -3.65 -30.73 7.67
CA GLU A 120 -3.00 -29.49 7.26
C GLU A 120 -2.41 -28.73 8.46
N ILE A 121 -1.19 -28.25 8.26
CA ILE A 121 -0.40 -27.55 9.28
C ILE A 121 -0.26 -26.10 8.86
N TYR A 122 -0.68 -25.21 9.75
CA TYR A 122 -0.60 -23.77 9.57
C TYR A 122 0.36 -23.15 10.58
N ALA A 123 0.95 -22.02 10.21
CA ALA A 123 1.79 -21.20 11.08
C ALA A 123 1.43 -19.71 10.94
N PRO A 124 1.80 -18.85 11.90
CA PRO A 124 1.68 -17.40 11.75
C PRO A 124 2.38 -16.91 10.49
N PHE A 125 1.80 -15.93 9.78
CA PHE A 125 2.41 -15.36 8.57
C PHE A 125 3.85 -14.88 8.81
N LYS A 126 4.08 -14.19 9.93
CA LYS A 126 5.41 -13.72 10.36
C LYS A 126 6.46 -14.81 10.63
N SER A 127 6.07 -16.09 10.64
CA SER A 127 7.03 -17.19 10.83
C SER A 127 7.81 -17.54 9.54
N LEU A 128 7.38 -17.03 8.38
CA LEU A 128 8.07 -17.24 7.11
C LEU A 128 9.47 -16.63 7.08
N LEU A 129 9.61 -15.41 7.62
CA LEU A 129 10.87 -14.66 7.64
C LEU A 129 10.98 -13.84 8.93
N PRO A 130 12.18 -13.59 9.47
CA PRO A 130 12.37 -12.71 10.62
C PRO A 130 11.83 -11.30 10.32
N MET A 131 10.83 -10.85 11.07
CA MET A 131 10.20 -9.54 10.96
C MET A 131 10.39 -8.74 12.26
N VAL A 132 10.36 -7.41 12.13
CA VAL A 132 10.33 -6.50 13.28
C VAL A 132 9.12 -6.81 14.16
N ASN A 133 9.35 -6.90 15.47
CA ASN A 133 8.27 -6.99 16.45
C ASN A 133 7.58 -5.62 16.56
N PRO A 134 6.27 -5.50 16.30
CA PRO A 134 5.54 -4.25 16.42
C PRO A 134 5.73 -3.53 17.76
N ASP A 135 5.86 -4.27 18.86
CA ASP A 135 6.01 -3.72 20.22
C ASP A 135 7.31 -2.92 20.40
N GLU A 136 8.32 -3.16 19.55
CA GLU A 136 9.63 -2.52 19.61
C GLU A 136 9.75 -1.32 18.67
N VAL A 137 8.71 -1.04 17.88
CA VAL A 137 8.71 0.08 16.92
C VAL A 137 8.69 1.41 17.67
N VAL A 138 9.59 2.31 17.28
CA VAL A 138 9.64 3.68 17.79
C VAL A 138 8.88 4.59 16.83
N PHE A 139 7.84 5.26 17.31
CA PHE A 139 7.03 6.18 16.51
C PHE A 139 7.47 7.64 16.68
N GLY A 140 7.42 8.38 15.58
CA GLY A 140 7.56 9.82 15.50
C GLY A 140 6.84 10.36 14.27
N GLY A 141 7.08 11.63 13.95
CA GLY A 141 6.61 12.20 12.69
C GLY A 141 6.10 13.61 12.82
N TRP A 142 5.33 14.03 11.82
CA TRP A 142 4.93 15.41 11.61
C TRP A 142 3.41 15.54 11.58
N ASP A 143 2.90 16.70 11.99
CA ASP A 143 1.51 17.08 11.77
C ASP A 143 1.44 18.62 11.68
N ILE A 144 0.55 19.13 10.83
CA ILE A 144 0.28 20.55 10.74
C ILE A 144 -0.39 21.10 12.01
N SER A 145 -0.86 20.22 12.90
CA SER A 145 -1.34 20.52 14.25
C SER A 145 -0.30 20.15 15.31
N ASN A 146 -0.07 21.02 16.29
CA ASN A 146 0.81 20.76 17.44
C ASN A 146 0.14 19.97 18.58
N MET A 147 -1.05 19.40 18.35
CA MET A 147 -1.77 18.63 19.36
C MET A 147 -0.99 17.35 19.71
N ASN A 148 -0.71 17.13 21.00
CA ASN A 148 -0.08 15.89 21.47
C ASN A 148 -0.98 14.68 21.16
N LEU A 149 -0.39 13.48 21.14
CA LEU A 149 -1.12 12.29 20.74
C LEU A 149 -2.25 11.87 21.69
N ALA A 150 -2.16 12.17 23.00
CA ALA A 150 -3.25 11.85 23.91
C ALA A 150 -4.50 12.67 23.60
N ASP A 151 -4.33 13.96 23.33
CA ASP A 151 -5.44 14.84 22.93
C ASP A 151 -5.89 14.55 21.48
N ALA A 152 -4.96 14.16 20.60
CA ALA A 152 -5.29 13.71 19.24
C ALA A 152 -6.14 12.43 19.25
N MET A 153 -5.82 11.47 20.15
CA MET A 153 -6.60 10.26 20.39
C MET A 153 -8.02 10.59 20.87
N ALA A 154 -8.15 11.51 21.84
CA ALA A 154 -9.46 11.97 22.32
C ALA A 154 -10.27 12.67 21.21
N ARG A 155 -9.62 13.50 20.39
CA ARG A 155 -10.25 14.15 19.23
C ARG A 155 -10.70 13.13 18.17
N ALA A 156 -9.92 12.07 17.95
CA ALA A 156 -10.20 11.05 16.96
C ALA A 156 -11.42 10.19 17.31
N LYS A 157 -11.72 10.01 18.62
CA LYS A 157 -12.86 9.24 19.14
C LYS A 157 -12.91 7.80 18.61
N VAL A 158 -11.75 7.14 18.53
CA VAL A 158 -11.61 5.78 18.02
C VAL A 158 -11.61 4.75 19.17
N PHE A 159 -10.72 4.92 20.13
CA PHE A 159 -10.61 3.99 21.27
C PHE A 159 -11.71 4.19 22.30
N ASP A 160 -12.01 3.14 23.05
CA ASP A 160 -12.86 3.23 24.24
C ASP A 160 -12.26 4.20 25.27
N ILE A 161 -13.12 4.89 26.01
CA ILE A 161 -12.72 5.91 26.99
C ILE A 161 -11.82 5.33 28.09
N ASP A 162 -12.06 4.09 28.52
CA ASP A 162 -11.20 3.47 29.54
C ASP A 162 -9.78 3.26 29.02
N LEU A 163 -9.65 2.73 27.79
CA LEU A 163 -8.37 2.59 27.12
C LEU A 163 -7.68 3.95 26.91
N GLN A 164 -8.42 4.99 26.52
CA GLN A 164 -7.86 6.34 26.37
C GLN A 164 -7.25 6.88 27.67
N LYS A 165 -7.90 6.66 28.82
CA LYS A 165 -7.37 7.06 30.12
C LYS A 165 -6.08 6.34 30.46
N GLN A 166 -6.03 5.03 30.21
CA GLN A 166 -4.86 4.20 30.46
C GLN A 166 -3.68 4.57 29.53
N LEU A 167 -3.95 4.95 28.29
CA LEU A 167 -2.94 5.36 27.31
C LEU A 167 -2.43 6.80 27.48
N ARG A 168 -3.20 7.68 28.14
CA ARG A 168 -2.85 9.10 28.28
C ARG A 168 -1.43 9.35 28.82
N PRO A 169 -0.97 8.71 29.91
CA PRO A 169 0.37 8.96 30.46
C PRO A 169 1.50 8.63 29.47
N TYR A 170 1.26 7.72 28.54
CA TYR A 170 2.23 7.36 27.51
C TYR A 170 2.25 8.33 26.34
N MET A 171 1.10 8.93 26.01
CA MET A 171 0.89 9.67 24.76
C MET A 171 0.86 11.20 24.93
N GLU A 172 0.71 11.72 26.14
CA GLU A 172 0.57 13.18 26.37
C GLU A 172 1.85 13.98 26.12
N HIS A 173 3.01 13.32 26.19
CA HIS A 173 4.31 13.92 25.87
C HIS A 173 4.76 13.70 24.41
N MET A 174 3.98 12.97 23.62
CA MET A 174 4.26 12.72 22.21
C MET A 174 3.65 13.85 21.37
N VAL A 175 4.48 14.81 20.97
CA VAL A 175 4.07 15.98 20.16
C VAL A 175 4.62 15.85 18.74
N PRO A 176 3.79 16.00 17.69
CA PRO A 176 4.28 15.98 16.31
C PRO A 176 5.25 17.12 16.00
N LEU A 177 6.25 16.84 15.18
CA LEU A 177 7.10 17.85 14.56
C LEU A 177 6.27 18.75 13.62
N PRO A 178 6.70 20.00 13.36
CA PRO A 178 6.02 20.87 12.40
C PRO A 178 5.91 20.24 11.02
N GLY A 179 4.73 20.23 10.40
CA GLY A 179 4.53 19.68 9.06
C GLY A 179 4.64 20.72 7.93
N ILE A 180 4.85 20.28 6.70
CA ILE A 180 4.67 21.13 5.52
C ILE A 180 3.17 21.33 5.27
N TYR A 181 2.73 22.59 5.17
CA TYR A 181 1.34 22.96 4.87
C TYR A 181 1.29 23.81 3.61
N ASP A 182 0.53 23.32 2.62
CA ASP A 182 0.15 24.07 1.43
C ASP A 182 -1.38 24.08 1.31
N PRO A 183 -2.04 25.25 1.47
CA PRO A 183 -3.50 25.34 1.43
C PRO A 183 -4.09 24.97 0.07
N ASP A 184 -3.32 25.03 -1.02
CA ASP A 184 -3.81 24.76 -2.37
C ASP A 184 -3.87 23.26 -2.67
N PHE A 185 -3.24 22.41 -1.84
CA PHE A 185 -3.22 20.97 -2.03
C PHE A 185 -4.27 20.21 -1.23
N ILE A 186 -4.81 20.78 -0.15
CA ILE A 186 -5.81 20.13 0.71
C ILE A 186 -7.08 20.99 0.82
N ALA A 187 -8.12 20.48 1.49
CA ALA A 187 -9.35 21.25 1.63
C ALA A 187 -9.13 22.54 2.45
N ALA A 188 -9.70 23.66 2.01
CA ALA A 188 -9.59 24.96 2.70
C ALA A 188 -10.08 24.91 4.17
N ASN A 189 -10.96 23.96 4.50
CA ASN A 189 -11.45 23.72 5.86
C ASN A 189 -10.38 23.17 6.84
N GLN A 190 -9.16 22.91 6.37
CA GLN A 190 -8.03 22.51 7.21
C GLN A 190 -7.23 23.71 7.77
N GLY A 191 -7.49 24.95 7.32
CA GLY A 191 -6.67 26.12 7.69
C GLY A 191 -6.61 26.41 9.19
N THR A 192 -7.70 26.21 9.93
CA THR A 192 -7.73 26.42 11.40
C THR A 192 -6.96 25.36 12.17
N ARG A 193 -6.69 24.20 11.56
CA ARG A 193 -5.90 23.11 12.15
C ARG A 193 -4.40 23.35 12.01
N ALA A 194 -3.98 24.11 11.00
CA ALA A 194 -2.57 24.34 10.65
C ALA A 194 -1.93 25.39 11.58
N ASN A 195 -1.43 24.95 12.74
CA ASN A 195 -0.72 25.79 13.71
C ASN A 195 0.73 25.35 13.99
N ASN A 196 1.21 24.31 13.30
CA ASN A 196 2.51 23.69 13.49
C ASN A 196 3.16 23.43 12.13
N VAL A 197 3.71 24.47 11.51
CA VAL A 197 4.10 24.44 10.09
C VAL A 197 5.57 24.78 9.86
N ILE A 198 6.21 24.05 8.94
CA ILE A 198 7.53 24.38 8.40
C ILE A 198 7.36 25.51 7.38
N LYS A 199 8.11 26.60 7.58
CA LYS A 199 8.14 27.77 6.70
C LYS A 199 9.39 27.76 5.82
N GLY A 200 9.41 28.63 4.82
CA GLY A 200 10.52 28.77 3.88
C GLY A 200 10.16 28.23 2.49
N THR A 201 11.14 28.27 1.60
CA THR A 201 11.07 27.68 0.26
C THR A 201 10.91 26.16 0.33
N LYS A 202 10.40 25.54 -0.73
CA LYS A 202 10.26 24.09 -0.83
C LYS A 202 11.58 23.35 -0.64
N LYS A 203 12.69 23.95 -1.09
CA LYS A 203 14.04 23.42 -0.85
C LYS A 203 14.42 23.41 0.63
N GLU A 204 14.16 24.52 1.35
CA GLU A 204 14.40 24.60 2.80
C GLU A 204 13.49 23.62 3.56
N GLN A 205 12.25 23.43 3.10
CA GLN A 205 11.34 22.43 3.66
C GLN A 205 11.87 21.01 3.50
N VAL A 206 12.36 20.63 2.31
CA VAL A 206 13.01 19.31 2.08
C VAL A 206 14.22 19.14 3.00
N GLN A 207 15.06 20.17 3.12
CA GLN A 207 16.22 20.14 4.02
C GLN A 207 15.82 19.96 5.49
N GLN A 208 14.74 20.61 5.94
CA GLN A 208 14.22 20.44 7.29
C GLN A 208 13.71 19.01 7.52
N ILE A 209 12.95 18.43 6.58
CA ILE A 209 12.50 17.03 6.69
C ILE A 209 13.69 16.07 6.73
N THR A 210 14.70 16.28 5.87
CA THR A 210 15.93 15.49 5.88
C THR A 210 16.66 15.57 7.23
N LYS A 211 16.72 16.77 7.84
CA LYS A 211 17.30 16.98 9.17
C LYS A 211 16.50 16.22 10.23
N ASP A 212 15.17 16.37 10.23
CA ASP A 212 14.27 15.72 11.19
C ASP A 212 14.42 14.20 11.18
N ILE A 213 14.53 13.58 9.99
CA ILE A 213 14.75 12.13 9.84
C ILE A 213 16.08 11.70 10.49
N LYS A 214 17.16 12.47 10.28
CA LYS A 214 18.49 12.17 10.87
C LYS A 214 18.48 12.31 12.38
N GLU A 215 17.93 13.41 12.89
CA GLU A 215 17.84 13.67 14.33
C GLU A 215 16.96 12.65 15.02
N PHE A 216 15.82 12.27 14.42
CA PHE A 216 14.97 11.19 14.94
C PHE A 216 15.73 9.86 15.01
N LYS A 217 16.47 9.52 13.95
CA LYS A 217 17.27 8.29 13.88
C LYS A 217 18.32 8.24 14.99
N GLU A 218 19.07 9.33 15.15
CA GLU A 218 20.14 9.46 16.15
C GLU A 218 19.60 9.47 17.58
N ALA A 219 18.60 10.31 17.87
CA ALA A 219 18.05 10.47 19.22
C ALA A 219 17.42 9.17 19.75
N ASN A 220 16.76 8.41 18.88
CA ASN A 220 16.09 7.16 19.27
C ASN A 220 16.97 5.90 19.12
N LYS A 221 18.18 6.07 18.58
CA LYS A 221 19.15 4.98 18.31
C LYS A 221 18.52 3.84 17.52
N VAL A 222 17.77 4.17 16.47
CA VAL A 222 17.14 3.20 15.57
C VAL A 222 18.05 2.93 14.37
N ASP A 223 18.09 1.68 13.91
CA ASP A 223 18.99 1.27 12.83
C ASP A 223 18.44 1.68 11.46
N LYS A 224 17.12 1.58 11.31
CA LYS A 224 16.37 1.94 10.10
C LYS A 224 15.18 2.83 10.42
N VAL A 225 14.79 3.64 9.44
CA VAL A 225 13.58 4.45 9.46
C VAL A 225 12.73 4.08 8.25
N VAL A 226 11.41 4.04 8.43
CA VAL A 226 10.43 4.04 7.34
C VAL A 226 9.53 5.26 7.53
N VAL A 227 9.28 6.00 6.44
CA VAL A 227 8.36 7.14 6.45
C VAL A 227 7.07 6.74 5.75
N LEU A 228 5.94 7.07 6.35
CA LEU A 228 4.63 6.80 5.76
C LEU A 228 3.73 8.03 5.81
N TRP A 229 3.13 8.37 4.67
CA TRP A 229 2.11 9.40 4.57
C TRP A 229 0.74 8.85 5.00
N THR A 230 0.19 9.39 6.10
CA THR A 230 -1.18 9.16 6.55
C THR A 230 -1.92 10.47 6.85
N ALA A 231 -1.45 11.57 6.27
CA ALA A 231 -2.06 12.88 6.38
C ALA A 231 -3.27 13.02 5.45
N ASN A 232 -3.87 14.21 5.45
CA ASN A 232 -4.97 14.57 4.56
C ASN A 232 -4.70 14.15 3.11
N THR A 233 -5.76 13.71 2.43
CA THR A 233 -5.71 13.48 0.98
C THR A 233 -5.46 14.82 0.29
N GLU A 234 -4.39 14.89 -0.50
CA GLU A 234 -4.12 16.03 -1.37
C GLU A 234 -4.89 15.89 -2.70
N ARG A 235 -5.09 17.01 -3.42
CA ARG A 235 -5.46 16.95 -4.84
C ARG A 235 -4.33 16.34 -5.66
N TYR A 236 -4.63 15.97 -6.91
CA TYR A 236 -3.56 15.58 -7.83
C TYR A 236 -2.72 16.79 -8.24
N SER A 237 -1.42 16.54 -8.38
CA SER A 237 -0.50 17.44 -9.07
C SER A 237 -0.58 17.21 -10.58
N ASN A 238 -0.50 18.28 -11.36
CA ASN A 238 -0.39 18.20 -12.80
C ASN A 238 0.97 17.61 -13.18
N VAL A 239 0.98 16.60 -14.05
CA VAL A 239 2.23 16.07 -14.63
C VAL A 239 2.48 16.76 -15.96
N MET A 240 3.58 17.50 -16.04
CA MET A 240 3.91 18.33 -17.21
C MET A 240 5.37 18.18 -17.60
N VAL A 241 5.61 18.21 -18.92
CA VAL A 241 6.97 18.19 -19.48
C VAL A 241 7.74 19.42 -19.02
N GLY A 242 8.93 19.19 -18.45
CA GLY A 242 9.78 20.26 -17.91
C GLY A 242 9.47 20.67 -16.47
N LEU A 243 8.45 20.07 -15.83
CA LEU A 243 8.07 20.32 -14.44
C LEU A 243 8.44 19.13 -13.54
N ASN A 244 7.87 17.96 -13.80
CA ASN A 244 7.95 16.80 -12.92
C ASN A 244 7.93 15.46 -13.68
N ASP A 245 8.20 15.51 -14.98
CA ASP A 245 8.25 14.37 -15.88
C ASP A 245 9.60 13.62 -15.87
N THR A 246 10.70 14.29 -15.50
CA THR A 246 12.00 13.66 -15.25
C THR A 246 12.58 14.10 -13.91
N MET A 247 13.55 13.33 -13.42
CA MET A 247 14.27 13.67 -12.19
C MET A 247 14.90 15.07 -12.24
N GLU A 248 15.55 15.42 -13.36
CA GLU A 248 16.21 16.72 -13.53
C GLU A 248 15.21 17.86 -13.49
N SER A 249 14.08 17.71 -14.18
CA SER A 249 13.00 18.69 -14.16
C SER A 249 12.40 18.84 -12.77
N LEU A 250 12.11 17.74 -12.07
CA LEU A 250 11.56 17.77 -10.72
C LEU A 250 12.48 18.51 -9.73
N LEU A 251 13.79 18.23 -9.76
CA LEU A 251 14.76 18.89 -8.89
C LEU A 251 14.96 20.37 -9.26
N ALA A 252 14.94 20.71 -10.55
CA ALA A 252 14.97 22.10 -10.98
C ALA A 252 13.71 22.87 -10.57
N SER A 253 12.55 22.23 -10.59
CA SER A 253 11.29 22.81 -10.12
C SER A 253 11.24 22.98 -8.61
N LEU A 254 11.88 22.07 -7.85
CA LEU A 254 12.11 22.24 -6.41
C LEU A 254 12.96 23.49 -6.13
N ASP A 255 14.05 23.68 -6.88
CA ASP A 255 14.92 24.85 -6.73
C ASP A 255 14.25 26.18 -7.11
N LYS A 256 13.24 26.14 -7.99
CA LYS A 256 12.47 27.30 -8.43
C LYS A 256 11.22 27.58 -7.60
N ASP A 257 10.97 26.79 -6.56
CA ASP A 257 9.77 26.90 -5.72
C ASP A 257 8.45 26.74 -6.50
N GLU A 258 8.44 25.89 -7.54
CA GLU A 258 7.29 25.74 -8.44
C GLU A 258 6.03 25.32 -7.68
N PRO A 259 4.88 26.00 -7.86
CA PRO A 259 3.68 25.82 -7.03
C PRO A 259 3.11 24.40 -7.14
N GLU A 260 3.29 23.73 -8.26
CA GLU A 260 2.70 22.42 -8.54
C GLU A 260 3.47 21.23 -7.92
N ILE A 261 4.47 21.50 -7.09
CA ILE A 261 5.13 20.48 -6.25
C ILE A 261 4.39 20.39 -4.91
N SER A 262 3.70 19.28 -4.68
CA SER A 262 2.93 19.05 -3.45
C SER A 262 3.81 18.83 -2.20
N PRO A 263 3.28 19.10 -0.99
CA PRO A 263 3.93 18.70 0.26
C PRO A 263 4.32 17.22 0.28
N SER A 264 3.45 16.29 -0.13
CA SER A 264 3.80 14.86 -0.20
C SER A 264 5.00 14.56 -1.10
N THR A 265 5.16 15.30 -2.21
CA THR A 265 6.33 15.18 -3.08
C THR A 265 7.61 15.61 -2.36
N LEU A 266 7.55 16.67 -1.54
CA LEU A 266 8.71 17.14 -0.76
C LEU A 266 9.17 16.12 0.28
N TYR A 267 8.23 15.51 1.01
CA TYR A 267 8.57 14.42 1.94
C TYR A 267 9.20 13.24 1.20
N ALA A 268 8.64 12.84 0.06
CA ALA A 268 9.16 11.73 -0.71
C ALA A 268 10.57 12.01 -1.26
N ILE A 269 10.84 13.23 -1.76
CA ILE A 269 12.18 13.66 -2.16
C ILE A 269 13.16 13.54 -0.98
N ALA A 270 12.80 14.09 0.20
CA ALA A 270 13.65 14.04 1.38
C ALA A 270 13.99 12.60 1.79
N CYS A 271 13.00 11.69 1.75
CA CYS A 271 13.19 10.29 2.08
C CYS A 271 14.10 9.57 1.07
N ILE A 272 13.88 9.77 -0.23
CA ILE A 272 14.68 9.15 -1.28
C ILE A 272 16.14 9.62 -1.24
N LEU A 273 16.38 10.90 -0.96
CA LEU A 273 17.74 11.45 -0.81
C LEU A 273 18.48 10.83 0.39
N GLU A 274 17.76 10.42 1.43
CA GLU A 274 18.30 9.74 2.62
C GLU A 274 18.22 8.22 2.54
N ASN A 275 17.80 7.67 1.39
CA ASN A 275 17.58 6.24 1.19
C ASN A 275 16.67 5.61 2.27
N VAL A 276 15.63 6.35 2.65
CA VAL A 276 14.59 5.94 3.59
C VAL A 276 13.36 5.51 2.79
N PRO A 277 12.81 4.31 3.02
CA PRO A 277 11.57 3.89 2.38
C PRO A 277 10.43 4.88 2.63
N PHE A 278 9.75 5.30 1.56
CA PHE A 278 8.61 6.20 1.63
C PHE A 278 7.33 5.51 1.11
N ILE A 279 6.29 5.49 1.94
CA ILE A 279 5.01 4.86 1.61
C ILE A 279 3.92 5.91 1.57
N ASN A 280 3.18 6.00 0.46
CA ASN A 280 2.02 6.86 0.33
C ASN A 280 0.73 6.10 0.69
N GLY A 281 0.17 6.44 1.85
CA GLY A 281 -1.09 5.87 2.34
C GLY A 281 -2.35 6.58 1.85
N SER A 282 -2.21 7.63 1.04
CA SER A 282 -3.31 8.47 0.52
C SER A 282 -3.37 8.41 -1.02
N PRO A 283 -4.46 8.88 -1.65
CA PRO A 283 -4.69 8.60 -3.07
C PRO A 283 -4.04 9.60 -4.03
N GLN A 284 -3.47 10.71 -3.56
CA GLN A 284 -2.82 11.67 -4.45
C GLN A 284 -1.64 11.04 -5.22
N ASN A 285 -1.35 11.59 -6.40
CA ASN A 285 -0.27 11.12 -7.28
C ASN A 285 1.11 11.65 -6.88
N THR A 286 1.53 11.42 -5.62
CA THR A 286 2.86 11.82 -5.12
C THR A 286 3.98 11.28 -6.02
N PHE A 287 3.85 10.05 -6.53
CA PHE A 287 4.82 9.39 -7.39
C PHE A 287 4.72 9.82 -8.85
N VAL A 288 4.99 11.10 -9.10
CA VAL A 288 5.18 11.63 -10.46
C VAL A 288 6.40 10.99 -11.14
N PRO A 289 6.47 10.95 -12.49
CA PRO A 289 7.54 10.26 -13.20
C PRO A 289 8.95 10.66 -12.77
N GLY A 290 9.22 11.95 -12.58
CA GLY A 290 10.52 12.42 -12.11
C GLY A 290 10.90 11.95 -10.70
N LEU A 291 9.92 11.68 -9.84
CA LEU A 291 10.16 11.13 -8.51
C LEU A 291 10.44 9.62 -8.57
N ILE A 292 9.77 8.91 -9.48
CA ILE A 292 10.05 7.49 -9.75
C ILE A 292 11.47 7.34 -10.30
N ASP A 293 11.88 8.19 -11.24
CA ASP A 293 13.25 8.22 -11.77
C ASP A 293 14.28 8.44 -10.66
N LEU A 294 14.02 9.40 -9.75
CA LEU A 294 14.86 9.66 -8.59
C LEU A 294 14.97 8.43 -7.67
N ALA A 295 13.86 7.77 -7.39
CA ALA A 295 13.81 6.55 -6.58
C ALA A 295 14.58 5.39 -7.22
N ILE A 296 14.47 5.23 -8.54
CA ILE A 296 15.22 4.25 -9.33
C ILE A 296 16.72 4.54 -9.27
N GLN A 297 17.12 5.79 -9.52
CA GLN A 297 18.53 6.19 -9.50
C GLN A 297 19.17 5.99 -8.13
N ARG A 298 18.43 6.26 -7.05
CA ARG A 298 18.89 6.11 -5.66
C ARG A 298 18.69 4.71 -5.09
N ASN A 299 18.00 3.82 -5.82
CA ASN A 299 17.58 2.52 -5.35
C ASN A 299 16.83 2.58 -4.00
N SER A 300 15.97 3.60 -3.82
CA SER A 300 15.23 3.85 -2.59
C SER A 300 13.79 3.40 -2.72
N LEU A 301 13.31 2.60 -1.78
CA LEU A 301 11.96 2.01 -1.83
C LEU A 301 10.87 3.08 -1.77
N ILE A 302 9.92 2.99 -2.71
CA ILE A 302 8.67 3.75 -2.72
C ILE A 302 7.48 2.79 -2.86
N GLY A 303 6.38 3.06 -2.16
CA GLY A 303 5.19 2.21 -2.21
C GLY A 303 3.89 2.98 -1.98
N GLY A 304 2.79 2.47 -2.49
CA GLY A 304 1.49 3.15 -2.51
C GLY A 304 0.56 2.60 -3.59
N ASP A 305 -0.59 3.19 -3.87
CA ASP A 305 -1.19 4.39 -3.26
C ASP A 305 -2.55 4.07 -2.61
N ASP A 306 -2.91 4.81 -1.55
CA ASP A 306 -4.15 4.74 -0.75
C ASP A 306 -4.41 3.42 0.01
N PHE A 307 -4.67 3.45 1.32
CA PHE A 307 -4.88 2.22 2.10
C PHE A 307 -6.08 1.37 1.63
N LYS A 308 -5.89 0.08 1.39
CA LYS A 308 -6.99 -0.85 1.07
C LYS A 308 -7.63 -1.42 2.33
N SER A 309 -8.44 -0.61 3.03
CA SER A 309 -9.06 -0.97 4.33
C SER A 309 -10.35 -1.81 4.23
N GLY A 310 -11.50 -1.16 4.07
CA GLY A 310 -12.83 -1.78 4.16
C GLY A 310 -13.48 -2.06 2.79
N GLN A 311 -14.24 -1.09 2.27
CA GLN A 311 -15.08 -1.25 1.06
C GLN A 311 -14.28 -1.75 -0.15
N THR A 312 -13.17 -1.09 -0.50
CA THR A 312 -12.39 -1.46 -1.68
C THR A 312 -11.74 -2.83 -1.54
N LYS A 313 -11.35 -3.22 -0.31
CA LYS A 313 -10.82 -4.55 -0.02
C LYS A 313 -11.86 -5.63 -0.33
N MET A 314 -13.09 -5.44 0.13
CA MET A 314 -14.21 -6.33 -0.19
C MET A 314 -14.56 -6.34 -1.68
N LYS A 315 -14.57 -5.16 -2.34
CA LYS A 315 -14.81 -5.05 -3.79
C LYS A 315 -13.83 -5.90 -4.59
N SER A 316 -12.53 -5.81 -4.28
CA SER A 316 -11.48 -6.57 -4.96
C SER A 316 -11.55 -8.09 -4.76
N VAL A 317 -12.30 -8.56 -3.76
CA VAL A 317 -12.61 -9.98 -3.57
C VAL A 317 -13.87 -10.36 -4.36
N LEU A 318 -14.93 -9.56 -4.25
CA LEU A 318 -16.21 -9.85 -4.87
C LEU A 318 -16.14 -9.84 -6.40
N VAL A 319 -15.45 -8.86 -7.00
CA VAL A 319 -15.35 -8.78 -8.46
C VAL A 319 -14.52 -9.93 -9.04
N ASP A 320 -13.41 -10.29 -8.38
CA ASP A 320 -12.61 -11.47 -8.77
C ASP A 320 -13.43 -12.77 -8.67
N PHE A 321 -14.23 -12.92 -7.60
CA PHE A 321 -15.16 -14.05 -7.45
C PHE A 321 -16.23 -14.08 -8.55
N LEU A 322 -16.93 -12.97 -8.80
CA LEU A 322 -18.04 -12.92 -9.76
C LEU A 322 -17.54 -13.22 -11.18
N VAL A 323 -16.50 -12.51 -11.64
CA VAL A 323 -15.92 -12.71 -12.97
C VAL A 323 -15.30 -14.10 -13.09
N GLY A 324 -14.58 -14.56 -12.06
CA GLY A 324 -13.99 -15.90 -12.01
C GLY A 324 -15.02 -17.03 -12.03
N ALA A 325 -16.24 -16.78 -11.56
CA ALA A 325 -17.37 -17.72 -11.62
C ALA A 325 -18.16 -17.63 -12.94
N GLY A 326 -17.75 -16.81 -13.90
CA GLY A 326 -18.47 -16.60 -15.16
C GLY A 326 -19.74 -15.76 -15.02
N ILE A 327 -19.86 -14.97 -13.95
CA ILE A 327 -20.95 -14.02 -13.72
C ILE A 327 -20.47 -12.65 -14.21
N LYS A 328 -21.30 -11.92 -14.95
CA LYS A 328 -20.94 -10.63 -15.55
C LYS A 328 -21.46 -9.46 -14.72
N PRO A 329 -20.68 -8.85 -13.81
CA PRO A 329 -21.01 -7.55 -13.24
C PRO A 329 -21.30 -6.53 -14.34
N THR A 330 -22.47 -5.89 -14.29
CA THR A 330 -22.89 -4.84 -15.23
C THR A 330 -23.11 -3.50 -14.53
N SER A 331 -23.33 -3.49 -13.21
CA SER A 331 -23.39 -2.27 -12.41
C SER A 331 -22.79 -2.47 -11.03
N ILE A 332 -21.94 -1.52 -10.61
CA ILE A 332 -21.26 -1.47 -9.32
C ILE A 332 -21.42 -0.06 -8.75
N VAL A 333 -22.32 0.10 -7.77
CA VAL A 333 -22.59 1.39 -7.15
C VAL A 333 -22.10 1.37 -5.71
N SER A 334 -21.15 2.24 -5.37
CA SER A 334 -20.47 2.26 -4.07
C SER A 334 -20.65 3.60 -3.34
N TYR A 335 -21.60 3.64 -2.40
CA TYR A 335 -21.83 4.78 -1.53
C TYR A 335 -21.02 4.68 -0.23
N ASN A 336 -20.58 5.84 0.27
CA ASN A 336 -19.87 5.95 1.54
C ASN A 336 -20.27 7.24 2.27
N HIS A 337 -20.36 7.17 3.59
CA HIS A 337 -20.35 8.38 4.42
C HIS A 337 -19.58 8.18 5.72
N LEU A 338 -18.91 9.23 6.17
CA LEU A 338 -18.07 9.27 7.37
C LEU A 338 -18.01 10.71 7.94
N GLY A 339 -17.74 10.83 9.23
CA GLY A 339 -17.81 12.09 9.99
C GLY A 339 -16.48 12.52 10.62
N ASN A 340 -15.39 11.82 10.35
CA ASN A 340 -14.04 12.16 10.81
C ASN A 340 -13.38 13.22 9.91
N ASN A 341 -12.14 13.62 10.24
CA ASN A 341 -11.41 14.64 9.48
C ASN A 341 -11.11 14.24 8.03
N ASP A 342 -11.00 12.93 7.75
CA ASP A 342 -10.86 12.44 6.38
C ASP A 342 -12.12 12.77 5.56
N GLY A 343 -13.30 12.42 6.07
CA GLY A 343 -14.57 12.80 5.44
C GLY A 343 -14.72 14.32 5.26
N MET A 344 -14.29 15.11 6.24
CA MET A 344 -14.33 16.58 6.15
C MET A 344 -13.39 17.12 5.06
N ASN A 345 -12.20 16.54 4.90
CA ASN A 345 -11.28 16.93 3.82
C ASN A 345 -11.78 16.48 2.45
N LEU A 346 -12.35 15.28 2.35
CA LEU A 346 -12.93 14.72 1.13
C LEU A 346 -14.26 15.37 0.72
N SER A 347 -14.80 16.32 1.49
CA SER A 347 -15.96 17.09 1.06
C SER A 347 -15.63 18.10 -0.04
N ALA A 348 -14.36 18.44 -0.24
CA ALA A 348 -13.91 19.29 -1.33
C ALA A 348 -13.79 18.48 -2.64
N PRO A 349 -14.25 19.00 -3.80
CA PRO A 349 -14.25 18.23 -5.06
C PRO A 349 -12.87 17.75 -5.53
N GLN A 350 -11.83 18.57 -5.38
CA GLN A 350 -10.49 18.25 -5.87
C GLN A 350 -9.82 17.11 -5.09
N THR A 351 -9.99 17.07 -3.77
CA THR A 351 -9.50 15.99 -2.91
C THR A 351 -10.37 14.73 -3.03
N PHE A 352 -11.68 14.90 -3.24
CA PHE A 352 -12.57 13.78 -3.56
C PHE A 352 -12.15 13.07 -4.85
N ARG A 353 -11.80 13.83 -5.90
CA ARG A 353 -11.41 13.28 -7.21
C ARG A 353 -10.26 12.28 -7.11
N SER A 354 -9.27 12.56 -6.26
CA SER A 354 -8.16 11.63 -5.99
C SER A 354 -8.64 10.30 -5.43
N LYS A 355 -9.54 10.34 -4.44
CA LYS A 355 -10.14 9.13 -3.85
C LYS A 355 -11.09 8.40 -4.81
N GLU A 356 -11.77 9.14 -5.67
CA GLU A 356 -12.65 8.57 -6.70
C GLU A 356 -11.83 7.71 -7.69
N ILE A 357 -10.74 8.23 -8.23
CA ILE A 357 -9.88 7.52 -9.20
C ILE A 357 -9.38 6.19 -8.62
N SER A 358 -8.75 6.22 -7.45
CA SER A 358 -8.20 5.01 -6.80
C SER A 358 -9.27 3.96 -6.43
N LYS A 359 -10.52 4.36 -6.20
CA LYS A 359 -11.64 3.45 -5.92
C LYS A 359 -12.31 2.89 -7.16
N SER A 360 -12.19 3.57 -8.30
CA SER A 360 -12.77 3.16 -9.56
C SER A 360 -11.90 2.12 -10.28
N ASN A 361 -10.59 2.34 -10.33
CA ASN A 361 -9.68 1.51 -11.14
C ASN A 361 -9.51 0.05 -10.67
N VAL A 362 -10.04 -0.31 -9.50
CA VAL A 362 -9.83 -1.64 -8.87
C VAL A 362 -10.52 -2.79 -9.61
N VAL A 363 -11.39 -2.50 -10.59
CA VAL A 363 -12.16 -3.50 -11.34
C VAL A 363 -11.63 -3.71 -12.77
N ASP A 364 -10.77 -2.82 -13.26
CA ASP A 364 -10.39 -2.74 -14.67
C ASP A 364 -9.64 -3.99 -15.16
N ASP A 365 -8.73 -4.53 -14.34
CA ASP A 365 -7.96 -5.74 -14.65
C ASP A 365 -8.85 -6.99 -14.73
N MET A 366 -9.90 -7.07 -13.90
CA MET A 366 -10.83 -8.21 -13.93
C MET A 366 -11.73 -8.16 -15.16
N VAL A 367 -12.24 -6.97 -15.52
CA VAL A 367 -13.01 -6.77 -16.77
C VAL A 367 -12.16 -7.15 -17.98
N ALA A 368 -10.93 -6.62 -18.06
CA ALA A 368 -10.01 -6.91 -19.15
C ALA A 368 -9.58 -8.39 -19.24
N SER A 369 -9.65 -9.14 -18.13
CA SER A 369 -9.22 -10.54 -18.09
C SER A 369 -10.19 -11.51 -18.78
N ASN A 370 -11.43 -11.11 -19.05
CA ASN A 370 -12.47 -12.03 -19.52
C ASN A 370 -13.24 -11.49 -20.74
N GLY A 371 -12.66 -11.73 -21.92
CA GLY A 371 -13.27 -11.39 -23.22
C GLY A 371 -14.49 -12.22 -23.61
N ILE A 372 -14.94 -13.18 -22.78
CA ILE A 372 -16.21 -13.90 -22.98
C ILE A 372 -17.36 -13.10 -22.36
N LEU A 373 -17.12 -12.50 -21.19
CA LEU A 373 -18.13 -11.70 -20.50
C LEU A 373 -18.19 -10.27 -21.01
N TYR A 374 -17.04 -9.69 -21.36
CA TYR A 374 -16.93 -8.27 -21.76
C TYR A 374 -16.39 -8.14 -23.17
N GLU A 375 -17.10 -7.39 -24.01
CA GLU A 375 -16.60 -6.98 -25.31
C GLU A 375 -15.42 -5.99 -25.19
N PRO A 376 -14.58 -5.81 -26.23
CA PRO A 376 -13.50 -4.83 -26.19
C PRO A 376 -14.00 -3.41 -25.88
N GLY A 377 -13.55 -2.87 -24.73
CA GLY A 377 -13.95 -1.55 -24.25
C GLY A 377 -15.27 -1.51 -23.47
N GLU A 378 -15.94 -2.65 -23.28
CA GLU A 378 -17.09 -2.77 -22.40
C GLU A 378 -16.64 -2.72 -20.93
N HIS A 379 -17.34 -1.92 -20.13
CA HIS A 379 -17.14 -1.82 -18.68
C HIS A 379 -18.50 -1.76 -17.98
N PRO A 380 -18.61 -2.28 -16.74
CA PRO A 380 -19.82 -2.08 -15.94
C PRO A 380 -20.00 -0.60 -15.63
N ASP A 381 -21.25 -0.18 -15.44
CA ASP A 381 -21.55 1.09 -14.80
C ASP A 381 -20.89 1.10 -13.42
N HIS A 382 -20.01 2.07 -13.14
CA HIS A 382 -19.30 2.12 -11.87
C HIS A 382 -19.35 3.53 -11.28
N VAL A 383 -20.06 3.67 -10.17
CA VAL A 383 -20.25 4.94 -9.46
C VAL A 383 -19.66 4.85 -8.05
N VAL A 384 -18.89 5.87 -7.66
CA VAL A 384 -18.33 6.00 -6.31
C VAL A 384 -18.81 7.30 -5.68
N VAL A 385 -19.37 7.23 -4.48
CA VAL A 385 -19.84 8.41 -3.74
C VAL A 385 -19.24 8.42 -2.34
N ILE A 386 -18.78 9.58 -1.89
CA ILE A 386 -18.36 9.85 -0.51
C ILE A 386 -19.06 11.11 -0.02
N LYS A 387 -19.69 11.04 1.16
CA LYS A 387 -20.34 12.19 1.80
C LYS A 387 -19.81 12.39 3.22
N TYR A 388 -19.65 13.65 3.59
CA TYR A 388 -19.33 14.03 4.97
C TYR A 388 -20.61 14.06 5.80
N VAL A 389 -20.67 13.20 6.82
CA VAL A 389 -21.80 13.12 7.75
C VAL A 389 -21.22 13.10 9.17
N PRO A 390 -21.14 14.27 9.85
CA PRO A 390 -20.44 14.41 11.14
C PRO A 390 -20.87 13.40 12.21
N TYR A 391 -22.15 13.02 12.21
CA TYR A 391 -22.76 12.19 13.24
C TYR A 391 -22.07 10.82 13.41
N VAL A 392 -21.61 10.20 12.33
CA VAL A 392 -21.03 8.85 12.39
C VAL A 392 -19.56 8.82 12.82
N GLY A 393 -18.90 9.99 12.93
CA GLY A 393 -17.49 10.08 13.32
C GLY A 393 -16.58 9.18 12.47
N ASP A 394 -15.74 8.38 13.13
CA ASP A 394 -14.83 7.42 12.48
C ASP A 394 -15.53 6.15 11.95
N SER A 395 -16.77 5.91 12.38
CA SER A 395 -17.59 4.73 12.01
C SER A 395 -18.20 4.92 10.62
N LYS A 396 -17.34 4.88 9.61
CA LYS A 396 -17.68 4.98 8.19
C LYS A 396 -18.71 3.91 7.80
N ARG A 397 -19.74 4.31 7.06
CA ARG A 397 -20.70 3.38 6.45
C ARG A 397 -20.43 3.25 4.97
N ALA A 398 -20.31 2.01 4.50
CA ALA A 398 -20.23 1.65 3.09
C ALA A 398 -21.49 0.90 2.69
N MET A 399 -22.08 1.30 1.56
CA MET A 399 -23.25 0.65 0.98
C MET A 399 -22.95 0.41 -0.48
N ASP A 400 -22.96 -0.85 -0.88
CA ASP A 400 -22.59 -1.27 -2.22
C ASP A 400 -23.72 -2.10 -2.84
N GLU A 401 -23.99 -1.86 -4.12
CA GLU A 401 -24.87 -2.70 -4.94
C GLU A 401 -24.08 -3.23 -6.13
N TYR A 402 -24.09 -4.55 -6.30
CA TYR A 402 -23.51 -5.26 -7.44
C TYR A 402 -24.64 -5.93 -8.21
N THR A 403 -24.97 -5.42 -9.39
CA THR A 403 -25.90 -6.07 -10.31
C THR A 403 -25.12 -6.73 -11.43
N SER A 404 -25.45 -7.99 -11.71
CA SER A 404 -24.76 -8.83 -12.69
C SER A 404 -25.75 -9.53 -13.61
N GLU A 405 -25.35 -9.75 -14.85
CA GLU A 405 -26.02 -10.67 -15.77
C GLU A 405 -25.56 -12.10 -15.52
N ILE A 406 -26.50 -13.03 -15.58
CA ILE A 406 -26.30 -14.47 -15.39
C ILE A 406 -26.97 -15.25 -16.54
N PHE A 407 -26.98 -16.58 -16.41
CA PHE A 407 -27.49 -17.50 -17.43
C PHE A 407 -28.88 -17.08 -17.97
N MET A 408 -29.03 -17.18 -19.31
CA MET A 408 -30.29 -16.95 -20.04
C MET A 408 -30.90 -15.55 -19.83
N GLY A 409 -30.08 -14.51 -19.67
CA GLY A 409 -30.54 -13.13 -19.48
C GLY A 409 -31.10 -12.83 -18.09
N GLY A 410 -30.91 -13.76 -17.14
CA GLY A 410 -31.22 -13.53 -15.74
C GLY A 410 -30.33 -12.45 -15.13
N LYS A 411 -30.75 -11.92 -13.98
CA LYS A 411 -29.97 -10.95 -13.19
C LYS A 411 -29.75 -11.47 -11.78
N SER A 412 -28.57 -11.17 -11.23
CA SER A 412 -28.22 -11.37 -9.83
C SER A 412 -27.86 -10.02 -9.22
N THR A 413 -28.40 -9.71 -8.04
CA THR A 413 -28.12 -8.46 -7.33
C THR A 413 -27.67 -8.75 -5.92
N ILE A 414 -26.52 -8.20 -5.54
CA ILE A 414 -25.95 -8.28 -4.20
C ILE A 414 -25.97 -6.87 -3.61
N VAL A 415 -26.72 -6.67 -2.52
CA VAL A 415 -26.70 -5.43 -1.73
C VAL A 415 -25.91 -5.68 -0.45
N LEU A 416 -24.90 -4.86 -0.21
CA LEU A 416 -23.99 -5.01 0.92
C LEU A 416 -23.98 -3.73 1.75
N HIS A 417 -24.13 -3.88 3.06
CA HIS A 417 -23.90 -2.82 4.04
C HIS A 417 -22.69 -3.20 4.89
N ASN A 418 -21.72 -2.30 5.01
CA ASN A 418 -20.53 -2.50 5.84
C ASN A 418 -20.34 -1.30 6.78
N THR A 419 -20.28 -1.57 8.08
CA THR A 419 -19.87 -0.59 9.09
C THR A 419 -18.37 -0.77 9.34
N CYS A 420 -17.60 0.22 8.91
CA CYS A 420 -16.15 0.26 8.99
C CYS A 420 -15.72 1.26 10.07
N GLU A 421 -15.17 0.77 11.19
CA GLU A 421 -14.38 1.64 12.08
C GLU A 421 -13.04 1.92 11.36
N ASP A 422 -12.97 3.04 10.64
CA ASP A 422 -12.01 3.22 9.54
C ASP A 422 -10.56 3.23 10.06
N SER A 423 -10.31 3.89 11.19
CA SER A 423 -8.99 3.94 11.81
C SER A 423 -8.56 2.58 12.39
N LEU A 424 -9.50 1.79 12.92
CA LEU A 424 -9.20 0.44 13.43
C LEU A 424 -8.92 -0.54 12.29
N LEU A 425 -9.44 -0.30 11.08
CA LEU A 425 -9.08 -1.05 9.88
C LEU A 425 -7.77 -0.55 9.24
N ALA A 426 -7.50 0.76 9.30
CA ALA A 426 -6.33 1.38 8.69
C ALA A 426 -5.04 1.20 9.50
N ALA A 427 -5.09 1.31 10.84
CA ALA A 427 -3.90 1.22 11.68
C ALA A 427 -3.13 -0.12 11.51
N PRO A 428 -3.78 -1.30 11.47
CA PRO A 428 -3.07 -2.56 11.19
C PRO A 428 -2.47 -2.63 9.79
N ILE A 429 -3.10 -1.97 8.80
CA ILE A 429 -2.56 -1.88 7.43
C ILE A 429 -1.30 -1.01 7.40
N ILE A 430 -1.30 0.12 8.10
CA ILE A 430 -0.11 0.97 8.24
C ILE A 430 1.03 0.17 8.87
N LEU A 431 0.73 -0.58 9.93
CA LEU A 431 1.70 -1.46 10.57
C LEU A 431 2.28 -2.49 9.58
N ASP A 432 1.42 -3.21 8.84
CA ASP A 432 1.89 -4.17 7.85
C ASP A 432 2.74 -3.52 6.75
N LEU A 433 2.34 -2.32 6.27
CA LEU A 433 3.08 -1.59 5.24
C LEU A 433 4.51 -1.28 5.69
N VAL A 434 4.70 -0.74 6.89
CA VAL A 434 6.04 -0.37 7.38
C VAL A 434 6.90 -1.60 7.68
N LEU A 435 6.32 -2.68 8.20
CA LEU A 435 7.03 -3.94 8.46
C LEU A 435 7.45 -4.63 7.16
N LEU A 436 6.57 -4.68 6.17
CA LEU A 436 6.88 -5.27 4.86
C LEU A 436 7.87 -4.42 4.07
N ALA A 437 7.78 -3.09 4.15
CA ALA A 437 8.76 -2.20 3.54
C ALA A 437 10.15 -2.41 4.16
N GLU A 438 10.25 -2.47 5.49
CA GLU A 438 11.51 -2.81 6.18
C GLU A 438 12.05 -4.16 5.70
N LEU A 439 11.23 -5.21 5.77
CA LEU A 439 11.63 -6.56 5.37
C LEU A 439 12.12 -6.59 3.91
N SER A 440 11.44 -5.88 3.01
CA SER A 440 11.82 -5.79 1.59
C SER A 440 13.22 -5.22 1.40
N THR A 441 13.68 -4.32 2.27
CA THR A 441 15.06 -3.79 2.21
C THR A 441 16.14 -4.81 2.60
N ARG A 442 15.76 -5.93 3.23
CA ARG A 442 16.67 -7.02 3.61
C ARG A 442 16.69 -8.18 2.63
N ILE A 443 15.81 -8.17 1.63
CA ILE A 443 15.71 -9.21 0.61
C ILE A 443 16.45 -8.75 -0.64
N GLN A 444 17.33 -9.62 -1.13
CA GLN A 444 18.03 -9.46 -2.38
C GLN A 444 17.88 -10.72 -3.21
N LEU A 445 17.93 -10.55 -4.52
CA LEU A 445 17.83 -11.63 -5.48
C LEU A 445 18.79 -11.41 -6.64
N LYS A 446 19.07 -12.48 -7.36
CA LYS A 446 19.68 -12.46 -8.69
C LYS A 446 19.11 -13.61 -9.52
N ALA A 447 18.91 -13.36 -10.80
CA ALA A 447 18.53 -14.39 -11.75
C ALA A 447 19.74 -15.20 -12.22
N ASP A 448 19.50 -16.39 -12.78
CA ASP A 448 20.54 -17.19 -13.42
C ASP A 448 21.23 -16.40 -14.54
N GLY A 449 22.57 -16.40 -14.53
CA GLY A 449 23.39 -15.58 -15.42
C GLY A 449 23.67 -14.14 -14.94
N GLU A 450 23.05 -13.67 -13.85
CA GLU A 450 23.38 -12.39 -13.24
C GLU A 450 24.56 -12.51 -12.25
N GLY A 451 25.53 -11.61 -12.37
CA GLY A 451 26.77 -11.67 -11.57
C GLY A 451 26.67 -11.13 -10.15
N LYS A 452 25.60 -10.39 -9.80
CA LYS A 452 25.48 -9.68 -8.50
C LYS A 452 24.04 -9.72 -7.98
N PHE A 453 23.90 -9.89 -6.67
CA PHE A 453 22.64 -9.67 -5.97
C PHE A 453 22.24 -8.19 -6.05
N HIS A 454 20.94 -7.96 -6.24
CA HIS A 454 20.34 -6.64 -6.19
C HIS A 454 19.07 -6.69 -5.33
N SER A 455 18.63 -5.53 -4.84
CA SER A 455 17.35 -5.40 -4.12
C SER A 455 16.18 -5.57 -5.09
N PHE A 456 14.96 -5.69 -4.56
CA PHE A 456 13.76 -5.51 -5.38
C PHE A 456 13.78 -4.16 -6.09
N HIS A 457 13.01 -4.08 -7.19
CA HIS A 457 12.80 -2.80 -7.86
C HIS A 457 12.25 -1.76 -6.86
N PRO A 458 12.71 -0.50 -6.88
CA PRO A 458 12.32 0.54 -5.93
C PRO A 458 10.81 0.75 -5.77
N VAL A 459 10.04 0.60 -6.85
CA VAL A 459 8.58 0.52 -6.79
C VAL A 459 8.13 -0.80 -6.16
N ALA A 460 7.71 -0.74 -4.89
CA ALA A 460 7.40 -1.90 -4.06
C ALA A 460 6.01 -2.50 -4.34
N THR A 461 5.86 -3.15 -5.49
CA THR A 461 4.63 -3.89 -5.86
C THR A 461 4.25 -4.99 -4.86
N ILE A 462 5.20 -5.44 -4.04
CA ILE A 462 4.95 -6.37 -2.92
C ILE A 462 3.93 -5.83 -1.90
N LEU A 463 3.75 -4.50 -1.83
CA LEU A 463 2.82 -3.83 -0.92
C LEU A 463 1.38 -3.74 -1.45
N SER A 464 1.10 -4.22 -2.68
CA SER A 464 -0.17 -4.04 -3.38
C SER A 464 -1.40 -4.61 -2.64
N TYR A 465 -1.21 -5.64 -1.81
CA TYR A 465 -2.28 -6.19 -0.97
C TYR A 465 -2.89 -5.15 -0.01
N LEU A 466 -2.09 -4.16 0.37
CA LEU A 466 -2.41 -3.13 1.37
C LEU A 466 -2.78 -1.78 0.74
N THR A 467 -2.65 -1.62 -0.58
CA THR A 467 -2.89 -0.36 -1.31
C THR A 467 -3.97 -0.50 -2.39
N LYS A 468 -4.81 0.53 -2.59
CA LYS A 468 -5.96 0.51 -3.50
C LYS A 468 -5.56 0.65 -4.95
N ALA A 469 -4.61 1.54 -5.23
CA ALA A 469 -4.09 1.81 -6.55
C ALA A 469 -2.59 1.48 -6.56
N PRO A 470 -2.22 0.20 -6.74
CA PRO A 470 -0.82 -0.21 -6.70
C PRO A 470 0.03 0.59 -7.69
N LEU A 471 1.11 1.18 -7.20
CA LEU A 471 2.13 1.75 -8.07
C LEU A 471 2.81 0.62 -8.86
N VAL A 472 2.87 0.74 -10.19
CA VAL A 472 3.43 -0.30 -11.07
C VAL A 472 4.47 0.27 -12.04
N ILE A 473 5.36 -0.61 -12.49
CA ILE A 473 6.50 -0.26 -13.35
C ILE A 473 6.07 -0.34 -14.81
N ALA A 474 6.28 0.72 -15.59
CA ALA A 474 6.13 0.67 -17.03
C ALA A 474 7.20 -0.26 -17.63
N ASN A 475 6.82 -1.20 -18.49
CA ASN A 475 7.80 -2.08 -19.14
C ASN A 475 8.75 -1.26 -20.03
N THR A 476 10.05 -1.24 -19.72
CA THR A 476 11.07 -0.37 -20.33
C THR A 476 11.23 -0.59 -21.84
N LYS A 477 10.87 -1.77 -22.37
CA LYS A 477 10.86 -2.03 -23.82
C LYS A 477 9.73 -1.29 -24.57
N PHE A 478 8.62 -1.01 -23.91
CA PHE A 478 7.46 -0.33 -24.50
C PHE A 478 7.58 1.20 -24.45
N PHE A 479 8.31 1.71 -23.45
CA PHE A 479 8.48 3.15 -23.20
C PHE A 479 9.26 3.88 -24.32
N LEU A 480 10.22 3.20 -24.97
CA LEU A 480 10.94 3.76 -26.12
C LEU A 480 10.06 3.96 -27.36
N SER A 481 8.99 3.17 -27.51
CA SER A 481 8.02 3.29 -28.61
C SER A 481 6.95 4.36 -28.32
N ILE A 482 6.48 4.44 -27.07
CA ILE A 482 5.42 5.38 -26.66
C ILE A 482 5.92 6.83 -26.60
N ASN A 483 7.22 7.08 -26.38
CA ASN A 483 7.79 8.43 -26.37
C ASN A 483 7.52 9.24 -27.65
N CYS A 484 7.25 8.57 -28.79
CA CYS A 484 6.89 9.25 -30.04
C CYS A 484 5.37 9.53 -30.16
N LEU A 485 4.52 8.67 -29.58
CA LEU A 485 3.06 8.77 -29.65
C LEU A 485 2.45 9.60 -28.50
N GLN A 486 3.00 9.51 -27.29
CA GLN A 486 2.55 10.29 -26.13
C GLN A 486 2.91 11.78 -26.27
N LYS A 487 4.04 12.10 -26.93
CA LYS A 487 4.36 13.47 -27.38
C LYS A 487 3.36 14.03 -28.40
N LEU A 488 2.73 13.15 -29.20
CA LEU A 488 1.70 13.54 -30.17
C LEU A 488 0.32 13.67 -29.50
N TYR A 489 -0.02 12.75 -28.59
CA TYR A 489 -1.31 12.72 -27.88
C TYR A 489 -1.48 13.89 -26.89
N CYS A 490 -0.43 14.23 -26.12
CA CYS A 490 -0.46 15.39 -25.22
C CYS A 490 -0.57 16.74 -25.97
N LYS A 491 -0.21 16.78 -27.26
CA LYS A 491 -0.32 17.98 -28.09
C LYS A 491 -1.72 18.20 -28.68
N VAL A 492 -2.56 17.17 -28.74
CA VAL A 492 -3.83 17.19 -29.50
C VAL A 492 -5.07 17.32 -28.60
N ILE A 493 -5.04 16.87 -27.33
CA ILE A 493 -6.28 16.74 -26.54
C ILE A 493 -6.30 17.57 -25.24
N GLY A 494 -5.23 18.28 -24.84
CA GLY A 494 -5.31 19.26 -23.73
C GLY A 494 -5.78 18.73 -22.36
N VAL A 495 -5.90 17.42 -22.18
CA VAL A 495 -6.31 16.74 -20.95
C VAL A 495 -5.24 15.73 -20.59
N GLY A 496 -4.35 16.11 -19.67
CA GLY A 496 -3.34 15.22 -19.10
C GLY A 496 -4.00 14.25 -18.12
N LEU A 497 -4.61 13.16 -18.61
CA LEU A 497 -5.02 12.07 -17.74
C LEU A 497 -3.79 11.23 -17.42
N VAL A 498 -3.15 11.52 -16.28
CA VAL A 498 -2.09 10.69 -15.73
C VAL A 498 -2.75 9.45 -15.16
N LEU A 499 -2.66 8.34 -15.89
CA LEU A 499 -2.88 7.04 -15.29
C LEU A 499 -1.67 6.75 -14.38
N GLN A 500 -1.93 6.51 -13.10
CA GLN A 500 -0.99 5.97 -12.09
C GLN A 500 -0.31 4.67 -12.56
N VAL A 501 -0.86 4.09 -13.63
CA VAL A 501 -0.53 2.84 -14.29
C VAL A 501 -0.36 3.15 -15.78
N PRO A 502 0.85 3.08 -16.35
CA PRO A 502 1.03 3.26 -17.79
C PRO A 502 0.21 2.23 -18.59
N PRO A 503 -0.45 2.61 -19.70
CA PRO A 503 -1.21 1.67 -20.53
C PRO A 503 -0.39 0.44 -20.90
N GLY A 504 -0.93 -0.76 -20.67
CA GLY A 504 -0.26 -2.04 -20.92
C GLY A 504 0.56 -2.59 -19.74
N THR A 505 0.53 -1.94 -18.58
CA THR A 505 1.17 -2.46 -17.36
C THR A 505 0.21 -3.40 -16.61
N PRO A 506 0.60 -4.65 -16.29
CA PRO A 506 -0.28 -5.60 -15.63
C PRO A 506 -0.46 -5.22 -14.15
N VAL A 507 -1.51 -4.46 -13.84
CA VAL A 507 -1.96 -4.27 -12.47
C VAL A 507 -2.80 -5.47 -12.08
N VAL A 508 -2.54 -6.01 -10.89
CA VAL A 508 -3.35 -7.07 -10.30
C VAL A 508 -4.03 -6.47 -9.08
N ASN A 509 -5.33 -6.23 -9.14
CA ASN A 509 -6.10 -5.66 -8.02
C ASN A 509 -6.77 -6.73 -7.16
N ALA A 510 -7.03 -7.91 -7.72
CA ALA A 510 -7.66 -9.03 -7.03
C ALA A 510 -6.91 -9.41 -5.75
N LEU A 511 -7.58 -9.26 -4.61
CA LEU A 511 -6.95 -9.33 -3.29
C LEU A 511 -6.30 -10.68 -3.00
N SER A 512 -6.97 -11.78 -3.39
CA SER A 512 -6.48 -13.14 -3.19
C SER A 512 -5.19 -13.40 -3.98
N LYS A 513 -5.09 -12.87 -5.21
CA LYS A 513 -3.89 -12.95 -6.05
C LYS A 513 -2.74 -12.14 -5.45
N GLN A 514 -3.03 -10.95 -4.92
CA GLN A 514 -2.04 -10.13 -4.21
C GLN A 514 -1.50 -10.81 -2.94
N ARG A 515 -2.38 -11.45 -2.14
CA ARG A 515 -1.96 -12.23 -0.96
C ARG A 515 -1.10 -13.42 -1.37
N ALA A 516 -1.51 -14.17 -2.39
CA ALA A 516 -0.76 -15.32 -2.88
C ALA A 516 0.62 -14.91 -3.40
N MET A 517 0.72 -13.80 -4.12
CA MET A 517 2.01 -13.23 -4.56
C MET A 517 2.92 -12.95 -3.37
N LEU A 518 2.42 -12.25 -2.35
CA LEU A 518 3.20 -11.89 -1.16
C LEU A 518 3.68 -13.15 -0.41
N GLU A 519 2.77 -14.10 -0.16
CA GLU A 519 3.10 -15.37 0.49
C GLU A 519 4.14 -16.15 -0.32
N ASN A 520 3.97 -16.27 -1.63
CA ASN A 520 4.87 -17.05 -2.48
C ASN A 520 6.26 -16.43 -2.63
N ILE A 521 6.39 -15.10 -2.61
CA ILE A 521 7.71 -14.44 -2.54
C ILE A 521 8.42 -14.79 -1.23
N MET A 522 7.72 -14.76 -0.09
CA MET A 522 8.31 -15.12 1.20
C MET A 522 8.66 -16.61 1.27
N ARG A 523 7.82 -17.48 0.71
CA ARG A 523 8.11 -18.92 0.56
C ARG A 523 9.36 -19.15 -0.29
N ALA A 524 9.52 -18.41 -1.38
CA ALA A 524 10.73 -18.48 -2.22
C ALA A 524 12.00 -18.10 -1.44
N CYS A 525 11.93 -17.08 -0.57
CA CYS A 525 13.05 -16.68 0.30
C CYS A 525 13.51 -17.78 1.28
N VAL A 526 12.64 -18.75 1.58
CA VAL A 526 12.97 -19.94 2.39
C VAL A 526 12.98 -21.24 1.57
N GLY A 527 13.01 -21.15 0.25
CA GLY A 527 13.13 -22.29 -0.67
C GLY A 527 11.91 -23.22 -0.70
N LEU A 528 10.74 -22.75 -0.26
CA LEU A 528 9.49 -23.49 -0.40
C LEU A 528 8.84 -23.21 -1.77
N ALA A 529 8.22 -24.24 -2.33
CA ALA A 529 7.41 -24.09 -3.55
C ALA A 529 6.14 -23.26 -3.28
N PRO A 530 5.55 -22.63 -4.31
CA PRO A 530 4.27 -21.94 -4.19
C PRO A 530 3.16 -22.84 -3.67
N GLU A 531 2.26 -22.26 -2.89
CA GLU A 531 1.03 -22.96 -2.54
C GLU A 531 0.10 -22.97 -3.76
N ASN A 532 -0.19 -24.16 -4.28
CA ASN A 532 -0.96 -24.35 -5.51
C ASN A 532 -2.32 -25.01 -5.28
N ASN A 533 -2.60 -25.50 -4.06
CA ASN A 533 -3.85 -26.16 -3.70
C ASN A 533 -4.24 -27.34 -4.60
N MET A 534 -3.28 -27.93 -5.33
CA MET A 534 -3.57 -29.09 -6.17
C MET A 534 -3.94 -30.30 -5.33
N ILE A 535 -3.22 -30.52 -4.22
CA ILE A 535 -3.51 -31.54 -3.19
C ILE A 535 -3.75 -32.90 -3.87
N LEU A 536 -2.82 -33.28 -4.76
CA LEU A 536 -2.95 -34.44 -5.65
C LEU A 536 -3.01 -35.76 -4.88
N GLU A 537 -2.47 -35.80 -3.68
CA GLU A 537 -2.53 -36.95 -2.80
C GLU A 537 -3.95 -37.30 -2.30
N TYR A 538 -4.94 -36.43 -2.54
CA TYR A 538 -6.37 -36.66 -2.24
C TYR A 538 -7.28 -36.65 -3.48
N LYS A 539 -6.72 -36.62 -4.69
CA LYS A 539 -7.47 -36.63 -5.96
C LYS A 539 -7.08 -37.84 -6.78
#